data_AF-A0AAX4PCY8-F1
#
_entry.id   AF-A0AAX4PCY8-F1
#
_cell.length_a   1.000
_cell.length_b   1.000
_cell.length_c   1.000
_cell.angle_alpha   90.00
_cell.angle_beta   90.00
_cell.angle_gamma   90.00
#
_symmetry.space_group_name_H-M   'P 1'
#
loop_
_entity.id
_entity.type
_entity.pdbx_description
1 polymer ?
#
loop_
_entity_poly.entity_id
_entity_poly.type
_entity_poly.pdbx_seq_one_letter_code
_entity_poly.pdbx_strand_id
1 'polypeptide(L)'
;MNGRWQEQYRLWHRKRGHRDNATDANFLARLVVNASVKRRSLGRVVWQSQLVTQQVCIGFLVPCTFLHLKSGRLSVSELFSLNLGIMAVAGVLLCGASLSSAESPWPILAKSVRQGFLMLAGIYNLSPLYQKLTISISSDTIGASSVLLLAAHLYLHNYQFSKSITETASGAVSLGSAIATSVLLSSRLDSPDQVFSFLSFALALFVLSPFFRKHLSRLSRKAHVIGTLALFGITFRAVGQVSASFAVAFGALIAFTSFVCPWLLVSVEKHKVQISGPWDEAELETPESSAVAVRSPPPH
;
A
#
# COMPACT_ATOMS: atom_id res chain seq x y z
N MET A 1 -32.22 -26.28 18.28
CA MET A 1 -32.25 -24.80 18.40
C MET A 1 -31.31 -24.41 19.54
N ASN A 2 -30.27 -23.61 19.26
CA ASN A 2 -29.20 -23.30 20.22
C ASN A 2 -29.76 -22.64 21.50
N GLY A 3 -29.32 -23.09 22.68
CA GLY A 3 -29.80 -22.64 23.99
C GLY A 3 -29.77 -21.13 24.22
N ARG A 4 -28.86 -20.40 23.57
CA ARG A 4 -28.80 -18.92 23.56
C ARG A 4 -30.11 -18.26 23.11
N TRP A 5 -30.78 -18.81 22.11
CA TRP A 5 -32.04 -18.26 21.59
C TRP A 5 -33.19 -18.45 22.57
N GLN A 6 -33.18 -19.52 23.38
CA GLN A 6 -34.21 -19.76 24.39
C GLN A 6 -34.06 -18.88 25.64
N GLU A 7 -32.83 -18.46 25.98
CA GLU A 7 -32.60 -17.48 27.05
C GLU A 7 -33.00 -16.06 26.64
N GLN A 8 -32.66 -15.65 25.41
CA GLN A 8 -33.09 -14.36 24.85
C GLN A 8 -34.62 -14.28 24.73
N TYR A 9 -35.28 -15.36 24.28
CA TYR A 9 -36.75 -15.44 24.24
C TYR A 9 -37.37 -15.34 25.64
N ARG A 10 -36.78 -16.01 26.65
CA ARG A 10 -37.25 -15.92 28.06
C ARG A 10 -37.14 -14.51 28.62
N LEU A 11 -36.07 -13.79 28.31
CA LEU A 11 -35.88 -12.39 28.72
C LEU A 11 -36.91 -11.45 28.09
N TRP A 12 -37.28 -11.67 26.83
CA TRP A 12 -38.34 -10.90 26.15
C TRP A 12 -39.72 -11.13 26.77
N HIS A 13 -40.08 -12.37 27.10
CA HIS A 13 -41.38 -12.67 27.70
C HIS A 13 -41.51 -12.16 29.15
N ARG A 14 -40.42 -12.09 29.91
CA ARG A 14 -40.40 -11.64 31.30
C ARG A 14 -40.55 -10.11 31.46
N LYS A 15 -40.36 -9.33 30.39
CA LYS A 15 -40.43 -7.86 30.38
C LYS A 15 -41.77 -7.27 29.93
N ARG A 16 -42.82 -8.08 29.74
CA ARG A 16 -44.16 -7.57 29.37
C ARG A 16 -44.70 -6.64 30.48
N GLY A 17 -44.86 -5.35 30.18
CA GLY A 17 -45.38 -4.32 31.09
C GLY A 17 -44.42 -3.17 31.40
N HIS A 18 -43.15 -3.27 31.01
CA HIS A 18 -42.20 -2.16 31.13
C HIS A 18 -42.17 -1.34 29.85
N ARG A 19 -41.95 -0.03 29.95
CA ARG A 19 -41.67 0.82 28.79
C ARG A 19 -40.39 0.34 28.09
N ASP A 20 -40.30 0.53 26.79
CA ASP A 20 -39.16 0.08 25.97
C ASP A 20 -37.80 0.62 26.45
N ASN A 21 -37.79 1.75 27.16
CA ASN A 21 -36.60 2.37 27.75
C ASN A 21 -36.39 2.08 29.25
N ALA A 22 -37.10 1.12 29.83
CA ALA A 22 -36.96 0.78 31.24
C ALA A 22 -35.62 0.09 31.52
N THR A 23 -34.77 0.76 32.30
CA THR A 23 -33.48 0.26 32.80
C THR A 23 -33.55 0.03 34.31
N ASP A 24 -32.66 -0.81 34.85
CA ASP A 24 -32.56 -1.02 36.29
C ASP A 24 -31.97 0.23 37.00
N ALA A 25 -32.26 0.39 38.29
CA ALA A 25 -31.77 1.55 39.07
C ALA A 25 -30.23 1.65 39.12
N ASN A 26 -29.54 0.50 38.95
CA ASN A 26 -28.08 0.40 38.96
C ASN A 26 -27.48 0.38 37.54
N PHE A 27 -28.27 0.65 36.50
CA PHE A 27 -27.83 0.59 35.10
C PHE A 27 -26.60 1.46 34.84
N LEU A 28 -26.66 2.73 35.26
CA LEU A 28 -25.54 3.67 35.11
C LEU A 28 -24.39 3.39 36.08
N ALA A 29 -24.64 2.67 37.19
CA ALA A 29 -23.59 2.29 38.13
C ALA A 29 -22.63 1.24 37.52
N ARG A 30 -23.03 0.57 36.43
CA ARG A 30 -22.21 -0.40 35.69
C ARG A 30 -21.50 0.19 34.48
N LEU A 31 -21.59 1.52 34.29
CA LEU A 31 -20.92 2.23 33.21
C LEU A 31 -19.41 2.32 33.50
N VAL A 32 -18.60 1.78 32.60
CA VAL A 32 -17.15 1.82 32.64
C VAL A 32 -16.64 2.71 31.51
N VAL A 33 -15.99 3.81 31.87
CA VAL A 33 -15.35 4.68 30.89
C VAL A 33 -13.94 4.16 30.60
N ASN A 34 -13.61 4.04 29.32
CA ASN A 34 -12.32 3.65 28.76
C ASN A 34 -11.84 2.23 29.08
N ALA A 35 -12.77 1.27 29.20
CA ALA A 35 -12.44 -0.12 29.52
C ALA A 35 -11.43 -0.78 28.56
N SER A 36 -11.48 -0.44 27.25
CA SER A 36 -10.69 -1.12 26.20
C SER A 36 -9.91 -0.16 25.29
N VAL A 37 -9.64 1.08 25.73
CA VAL A 37 -8.91 2.07 24.92
C VAL A 37 -7.42 1.69 24.81
N LYS A 38 -7.07 0.95 23.76
CA LYS A 38 -5.69 0.56 23.45
C LYS A 38 -4.94 1.71 22.77
N ARG A 39 -4.16 2.47 23.55
CA ARG A 39 -3.36 3.58 23.04
C ARG A 39 -2.31 3.11 22.04
N ARG A 40 -2.29 3.70 20.83
CA ARG A 40 -1.22 3.49 19.86
C ARG A 40 0.09 4.11 20.36
N SER A 41 1.20 3.37 20.24
CA SER A 41 2.53 3.93 20.49
C SER A 41 3.04 4.69 19.27
N LEU A 42 3.53 5.91 19.47
CA LEU A 42 4.05 6.78 18.41
C LEU A 42 5.07 6.04 17.52
N GLY A 43 6.04 5.36 18.13
CA GLY A 43 7.06 4.61 17.40
C GLY A 43 6.50 3.51 16.49
N ARG A 44 5.39 2.87 16.87
CA ARG A 44 4.73 1.85 16.02
C ARG A 44 4.02 2.50 14.83
N VAL A 45 3.38 3.64 15.03
CA VAL A 45 2.70 4.37 13.94
C VAL A 45 3.73 4.94 12.96
N VAL A 46 4.85 5.48 13.46
CA VAL A 46 5.99 5.92 12.63
C VAL A 46 6.66 4.75 11.89
N TRP A 47 6.73 3.57 12.51
CA TRP A 47 7.20 2.37 11.81
C TRP A 47 6.26 1.99 10.65
N GLN A 48 4.94 2.10 10.86
CA GLN A 48 3.95 1.78 9.84
C GLN A 48 3.91 2.82 8.70
N SER A 49 4.22 4.09 8.97
CA SER A 49 4.27 5.15 7.95
C SER A 49 5.41 4.96 6.93
N GLN A 50 6.36 4.06 7.19
CA GLN A 50 7.40 3.66 6.22
C GLN A 50 6.80 3.15 4.90
N LEU A 51 5.65 2.46 4.93
CA LEU A 51 4.99 2.00 3.71
C LEU A 51 4.46 3.15 2.86
N VAL A 52 3.88 4.15 3.54
CA VAL A 52 3.39 5.36 2.89
C VAL A 52 4.56 6.09 2.24
N THR A 53 5.66 6.26 2.98
CA THR A 53 6.91 6.84 2.48
C THR A 53 7.38 6.15 1.21
N GLN A 54 7.51 4.82 1.23
CA GLN A 54 7.98 4.07 0.06
C GLN A 54 7.05 4.21 -1.15
N GLN A 55 5.71 4.21 -0.97
CA GLN A 55 4.80 4.42 -2.11
C GLN A 55 4.82 5.84 -2.64
N VAL A 56 4.91 6.84 -1.77
CA VAL A 56 5.07 8.23 -2.20
C VAL A 56 6.40 8.38 -2.96
N CYS A 57 7.49 7.76 -2.49
CA CYS A 57 8.76 7.76 -3.21
C CYS A 57 8.66 7.13 -4.59
N ILE A 58 8.02 5.97 -4.75
CA ILE A 58 7.83 5.35 -6.08
C ILE A 58 6.93 6.22 -6.96
N GLY A 59 5.83 6.75 -6.39
CA GLY A 59 4.88 7.59 -7.09
C GLY A 59 5.51 8.87 -7.66
N PHE A 60 6.51 9.44 -6.97
CA PHE A 60 7.29 10.57 -7.50
C PHE A 60 8.44 10.14 -8.40
N LEU A 61 9.10 9.01 -8.10
CA LEU A 61 10.25 8.53 -8.86
C LEU A 61 9.88 8.22 -10.30
N VAL A 62 8.73 7.56 -10.55
CA VAL A 62 8.32 7.18 -11.91
C VAL A 62 8.12 8.42 -12.82
N PRO A 63 7.29 9.42 -12.48
CA PRO A 63 7.19 10.65 -13.28
C PRO A 63 8.52 11.42 -13.39
N CYS A 64 9.35 11.42 -12.34
CA CYS A 64 10.67 12.06 -12.42
C CYS A 64 11.58 11.36 -13.43
N THR A 65 11.59 10.03 -13.48
CA THR A 65 12.34 9.28 -14.49
C THR A 65 11.87 9.64 -15.91
N PHE A 66 10.56 9.81 -16.12
CA PHE A 66 10.03 10.32 -17.38
C PHE A 66 10.60 11.71 -17.74
N LEU A 67 10.59 12.64 -16.79
CA LEU A 67 11.15 13.99 -17.01
C LEU A 67 12.66 13.96 -17.32
N HIS A 68 13.42 13.12 -16.64
CA HIS A 68 14.86 12.96 -16.90
C HIS A 68 15.14 12.34 -18.26
N LEU A 69 14.35 11.33 -18.67
CA LEU A 69 14.46 10.72 -19.98
C LEU A 69 14.10 11.72 -21.10
N LYS A 70 13.02 12.48 -20.91
CA LYS A 70 12.58 13.53 -21.85
C LYS A 70 13.56 14.71 -21.95
N SER A 71 14.24 15.06 -20.86
CA SER A 71 15.26 16.12 -20.83
C SER A 71 16.65 15.66 -21.31
N GLY A 72 16.81 14.38 -21.68
CA GLY A 72 18.09 13.81 -22.11
C GLY A 72 19.13 13.64 -20.99
N ARG A 73 18.74 13.83 -19.72
CA ARG A 73 19.62 13.66 -18.56
C ARG A 73 19.82 12.21 -18.16
N LEU A 74 18.86 11.37 -18.49
CA LEU A 74 18.94 9.92 -18.33
C LEU A 74 18.93 9.32 -19.74
N SER A 75 19.93 8.50 -20.03
CA SER A 75 20.01 7.77 -21.30
C SER A 75 19.18 6.48 -21.24
N VAL A 76 18.79 5.99 -22.42
CA VAL A 76 18.06 4.71 -22.55
C VAL A 76 18.90 3.55 -22.01
N SER A 77 20.21 3.55 -22.26
CA SER A 77 21.13 2.51 -21.78
C SER A 77 21.22 2.48 -20.25
N GLU A 78 21.32 3.63 -19.59
CA GLU A 78 21.31 3.70 -18.12
C GLU A 78 20.02 3.16 -17.53
N LEU A 79 18.87 3.52 -18.12
CA LEU A 79 17.57 3.02 -17.67
C LEU A 79 17.42 1.51 -17.91
N PHE A 80 17.96 1.01 -19.02
CA PHE A 80 17.99 -0.43 -19.32
C PHE A 80 18.87 -1.20 -18.33
N SER A 81 20.05 -0.67 -18.00
CA SER A 81 20.92 -1.23 -16.96
C SER A 81 20.24 -1.24 -15.59
N LEU A 82 19.49 -0.17 -15.25
CA LEU A 82 18.70 -0.11 -14.02
C LEU A 82 17.61 -1.18 -14.00
N ASN A 83 16.89 -1.38 -15.11
CA ASN A 83 15.90 -2.44 -15.26
C ASN A 83 16.51 -3.83 -15.06
N LEU A 84 17.64 -4.09 -15.71
CA LEU A 84 18.36 -5.36 -15.54
C LEU A 84 18.78 -5.57 -14.09
N GLY A 85 19.27 -4.52 -13.42
CA GLY A 85 19.62 -4.54 -12.00
C GLY A 85 18.42 -4.86 -11.11
N ILE A 86 17.27 -4.24 -11.33
CA ILE A 86 16.03 -4.52 -10.57
C ILE A 86 15.59 -5.97 -10.78
N MET A 87 15.64 -6.47 -12.01
CA MET A 87 15.30 -7.86 -12.33
C MET A 87 16.28 -8.85 -11.69
N ALA A 88 17.58 -8.55 -11.72
CA ALA A 88 18.61 -9.38 -11.09
C ALA A 88 18.41 -9.45 -9.56
N VAL A 89 18.18 -8.31 -8.90
CA VAL A 89 17.87 -8.27 -7.47
C VAL A 89 16.62 -9.09 -7.18
N ALA A 90 15.56 -8.93 -7.96
CA ALA A 90 14.34 -9.72 -7.77
C ALA A 90 14.56 -11.23 -7.96
N GLY A 91 15.35 -11.62 -8.96
CA GLY A 91 15.75 -13.01 -9.17
C GLY A 91 16.50 -13.58 -7.98
N VAL A 92 17.47 -12.84 -7.44
CA VAL A 92 18.22 -13.24 -6.22
C VAL A 92 17.29 -13.39 -5.03
N LEU A 93 16.35 -12.45 -4.83
CA LEU A 93 15.38 -12.52 -3.73
C LEU A 93 14.43 -13.71 -3.87
N LEU A 94 13.99 -14.04 -5.09
CA LEU A 94 13.17 -15.21 -5.35
C LEU A 94 13.94 -16.50 -5.08
N CYS A 95 15.17 -16.62 -5.59
CA CYS A 95 16.03 -17.78 -5.33
C CYS A 95 16.31 -17.95 -3.84
N GLY A 96 16.63 -16.87 -3.12
CA GLY A 96 16.87 -16.90 -1.68
C GLY A 96 15.63 -17.32 -0.88
N ALA A 97 14.44 -16.82 -1.26
CA ALA A 97 13.19 -17.22 -0.63
C ALA A 97 12.87 -18.71 -0.88
N SER A 98 13.13 -19.21 -2.09
CA SER A 98 12.94 -20.63 -2.41
C SER A 98 13.98 -21.53 -1.75
N LEU A 99 15.23 -21.11 -1.57
CA LEU A 99 16.20 -21.89 -0.79
C LEU A 99 15.82 -22.03 0.68
N SER A 100 15.13 -21.03 1.24
CA SER A 100 14.67 -21.04 2.63
C SER A 100 13.43 -21.93 2.89
N SER A 101 12.68 -22.23 1.84
CA SER A 101 11.49 -23.09 1.91
C SER A 101 11.88 -24.37 1.20
N ALA A 102 12.10 -25.50 1.88
CA ALA A 102 12.74 -26.75 1.39
C ALA A 102 12.21 -27.40 0.07
N GLU A 103 11.36 -26.70 -0.67
CA GLU A 103 10.90 -26.93 -2.03
C GLU A 103 11.92 -26.52 -3.10
N SER A 104 11.84 -27.17 -4.26
CA SER A 104 12.66 -26.81 -5.42
C SER A 104 12.32 -25.40 -5.95
N PRO A 105 13.33 -24.52 -6.19
CA PRO A 105 13.11 -23.15 -6.68
C PRO A 105 12.67 -23.10 -8.15
N TRP A 106 13.00 -24.13 -8.92
CA TRP A 106 12.90 -24.15 -10.38
C TRP A 106 11.50 -23.87 -10.96
N PRO A 107 10.40 -24.50 -10.49
CA PRO A 107 9.08 -24.25 -11.07
C PRO A 107 8.59 -22.81 -10.85
N ILE A 108 8.86 -22.22 -9.69
CA ILE A 108 8.47 -20.84 -9.35
C ILE A 108 9.31 -19.86 -10.18
N LEU A 109 10.61 -20.10 -10.28
CA LEU A 109 11.52 -19.28 -11.08
C LEU A 109 11.15 -19.34 -12.56
N ALA A 110 10.94 -20.54 -13.12
CA ALA A 110 10.56 -20.71 -14.53
C ALA A 110 9.22 -20.01 -14.85
N LYS A 111 8.22 -20.13 -13.96
CA LYS A 111 6.95 -19.40 -14.10
C LYS A 111 7.15 -17.89 -14.09
N SER A 112 7.97 -17.39 -13.15
CA SER A 112 8.24 -15.95 -12.98
C SER A 112 9.02 -15.39 -14.18
N VAL A 113 10.04 -16.10 -14.65
CA VAL A 113 10.81 -15.75 -15.85
C VAL A 113 9.92 -15.75 -17.08
N ARG A 114 9.09 -16.78 -17.27
CA ARG A 114 8.13 -16.84 -18.38
C ARG A 114 7.15 -15.67 -18.34
N GLN A 115 6.57 -15.37 -17.19
CA GLN A 115 5.62 -14.26 -17.04
C GLN A 115 6.29 -12.90 -17.25
N GLY A 116 7.50 -12.71 -16.70
CA GLY A 116 8.30 -11.51 -16.92
C GLY A 116 8.66 -11.32 -18.40
N PHE A 117 9.08 -12.39 -19.07
CA PHE A 117 9.36 -12.39 -20.51
C PHE A 117 8.12 -12.02 -21.32
N LEU A 118 6.97 -12.66 -21.06
CA LEU A 118 5.72 -12.35 -21.77
C LEU A 118 5.29 -10.90 -21.57
N MET A 119 5.45 -10.36 -20.35
CA MET A 119 5.14 -8.97 -20.05
C MET A 119 6.09 -8.01 -20.80
N LEU A 120 7.40 -8.25 -20.75
CA LEU A 120 8.39 -7.42 -21.45
C LEU A 120 8.21 -7.51 -22.97
N ALA A 121 8.02 -8.70 -23.52
CA ALA A 121 7.74 -8.88 -24.94
C ALA A 121 6.46 -8.13 -25.36
N GLY A 122 5.40 -8.20 -24.55
CA GLY A 122 4.18 -7.44 -24.81
C GLY A 122 4.41 -5.93 -24.85
N ILE A 123 5.13 -5.38 -23.86
CA ILE A 123 5.47 -3.94 -23.83
C ILE A 123 6.31 -3.57 -25.05
N TYR A 124 7.33 -4.36 -25.39
CA TYR A 124 8.21 -4.09 -26.53
C TYR A 124 7.43 -4.00 -27.84
N ASN A 125 6.61 -5.02 -28.13
CA ASN A 125 5.81 -5.06 -29.36
C ASN A 125 4.75 -3.94 -29.41
N LEU A 126 4.19 -3.55 -28.26
CA LEU A 126 3.20 -2.48 -28.18
C LEU A 126 3.82 -1.09 -27.99
N SER A 127 5.14 -0.95 -27.89
CA SER A 127 5.79 0.34 -27.63
C SER A 127 5.47 1.41 -28.68
N PRO A 128 5.48 1.11 -30.00
CA PRO A 128 5.05 2.08 -31.01
C PRO A 128 3.59 2.50 -30.88
N LEU A 129 2.72 1.60 -30.40
CA LEU A 129 1.31 1.89 -30.16
C LEU A 129 1.15 2.82 -28.95
N TYR A 130 1.82 2.51 -27.83
CA TYR A 130 1.81 3.36 -26.64
C TYR A 130 2.37 4.75 -26.94
N GLN A 131 3.42 4.84 -27.75
CA GLN A 131 3.99 6.12 -28.19
C GLN A 131 2.95 7.00 -28.89
N LYS A 132 2.09 6.41 -29.73
CA LYS A 132 1.13 7.16 -30.56
C LYS A 132 -0.23 7.35 -29.91
N LEU A 133 -0.44 6.80 -28.71
CA LEU A 133 -1.76 6.69 -28.07
C LEU A 133 -2.46 8.04 -27.87
N THR A 134 -1.71 9.10 -27.55
CA THR A 134 -2.28 10.39 -27.13
C THR A 134 -1.82 11.56 -27.99
N ILE A 135 -1.50 11.32 -29.27
CA ILE A 135 -1.04 12.39 -30.18
C ILE A 135 -2.09 13.49 -30.35
N SER A 136 -3.38 13.14 -30.38
CA SER A 136 -4.49 14.09 -30.54
C SER A 136 -4.85 14.86 -29.26
N ILE A 137 -4.30 14.49 -28.10
CA ILE A 137 -4.60 15.11 -26.80
C ILE A 137 -3.53 16.15 -26.51
N SER A 138 -3.87 17.26 -25.83
CA SER A 138 -2.91 18.29 -25.43
C SER A 138 -1.98 17.82 -24.31
N SER A 139 -0.78 18.41 -24.22
CA SER A 139 0.21 18.06 -23.19
C SER A 139 -0.28 18.39 -21.78
N ASP A 140 -1.02 19.49 -21.62
CA ASP A 140 -1.56 19.93 -20.34
C ASP A 140 -2.60 18.94 -19.80
N THR A 141 -3.49 18.44 -20.66
CA THR A 141 -4.49 17.44 -20.28
C THR A 141 -3.83 16.12 -19.87
N ILE A 142 -2.76 15.71 -20.56
CA ILE A 142 -1.99 14.52 -20.18
C ILE A 142 -1.32 14.72 -18.82
N GLY A 143 -0.67 15.86 -18.60
CA GLY A 143 -0.07 16.20 -17.30
C GLY A 143 -1.10 16.18 -16.17
N ALA A 144 -2.24 16.85 -16.36
CA ALA A 144 -3.32 16.89 -15.38
C ALA A 144 -3.90 15.49 -15.10
N SER A 145 -4.15 14.70 -16.14
CA SER A 145 -4.68 13.33 -16.01
C SER A 145 -3.69 12.42 -15.29
N SER A 146 -2.39 12.51 -15.60
CA SER A 146 -1.33 11.76 -14.92
C SER A 146 -1.25 12.13 -13.44
N VAL A 147 -1.37 13.41 -13.08
CA VAL A 147 -1.40 13.84 -11.67
C VAL A 147 -2.63 13.29 -10.94
N LEU A 148 -3.81 13.35 -11.57
CA LEU A 148 -5.05 12.82 -10.99
C LEU A 148 -5.00 11.30 -10.80
N LEU A 149 -4.51 10.55 -11.79
CA LEU A 149 -4.36 9.10 -11.71
C LEU A 149 -3.30 8.70 -10.68
N LEU A 150 -2.22 9.46 -10.56
CA LEU A 150 -1.21 9.23 -9.53
C LEU A 150 -1.75 9.52 -8.12
N ALA A 151 -2.56 10.58 -7.97
CA ALA A 151 -3.25 10.86 -6.72
C ALA A 151 -4.25 9.75 -6.38
N ALA A 152 -5.02 9.27 -7.36
CA ALA A 152 -5.91 8.12 -7.20
C ALA A 152 -5.15 6.84 -6.83
N HIS A 153 -3.98 6.60 -7.44
CA HIS A 153 -3.11 5.48 -7.08
C HIS A 153 -2.74 5.53 -5.60
N LEU A 154 -2.21 6.66 -5.12
CA LEU A 154 -1.81 6.83 -3.72
C LEU A 154 -2.99 6.73 -2.76
N TYR A 155 -4.13 7.33 -3.10
CA TYR A 155 -5.33 7.31 -2.25
C TYR A 155 -5.94 5.90 -2.11
N LEU A 156 -6.05 5.16 -3.21
CA LEU A 156 -6.68 3.84 -3.25
C LEU A 156 -5.73 2.70 -2.83
N HIS A 157 -4.44 3.00 -2.67
CA HIS A 157 -3.44 1.99 -2.35
C HIS A 157 -3.73 1.34 -0.99
N ASN A 158 -3.69 0.01 -0.94
CA ASN A 158 -3.82 -0.69 0.33
C ASN A 158 -2.46 -0.73 1.05
N TYR A 159 -2.32 0.13 2.08
CA TYR A 159 -1.10 0.22 2.89
C TYR A 159 -0.97 -0.87 3.97
N GLN A 160 -1.76 -1.95 3.90
CA GLN A 160 -1.67 -3.08 4.84
C GLN A 160 -0.57 -4.07 4.41
N PHE A 161 0.33 -4.42 5.32
CA PHE A 161 1.49 -5.31 5.07
C PHE A 161 1.14 -6.76 4.67
N SER A 162 -0.07 -7.24 4.96
CA SER A 162 -0.40 -8.66 4.91
C SER A 162 -1.10 -9.12 3.63
N LYS A 163 -1.74 -8.22 2.89
CA LYS A 163 -2.61 -8.57 1.75
C LYS A 163 -1.90 -8.32 0.42
N SER A 164 -2.18 -9.17 -0.58
CA SER A 164 -1.70 -8.94 -1.95
C SER A 164 -2.36 -7.68 -2.54
N ILE A 165 -1.65 -6.94 -3.40
CA ILE A 165 -2.14 -5.68 -4.00
C ILE A 165 -3.48 -5.89 -4.71
N THR A 166 -3.70 -7.03 -5.35
CA THR A 166 -4.91 -7.30 -6.16
C THR A 166 -6.01 -8.05 -5.42
N GLU A 167 -5.83 -8.39 -4.14
CA GLU A 167 -6.88 -9.06 -3.34
C GLU A 167 -8.07 -8.15 -3.06
N THR A 168 -7.88 -6.83 -3.14
CA THR A 168 -8.93 -5.84 -2.92
C THR A 168 -9.22 -5.06 -4.19
N ALA A 169 -10.49 -4.73 -4.44
CA ALA A 169 -10.89 -3.92 -5.59
C ALA A 169 -10.16 -2.57 -5.60
N SER A 170 -9.98 -1.92 -4.44
CA SER A 170 -9.24 -0.66 -4.33
C SER A 170 -7.77 -0.80 -4.74
N GLY A 171 -7.11 -1.89 -4.35
CA GLY A 171 -5.73 -2.16 -4.73
C GLY A 171 -5.55 -2.46 -6.22
N ALA A 172 -6.52 -3.14 -6.85
CA ALA A 172 -6.53 -3.33 -8.30
C ALA A 172 -6.70 -2.00 -9.06
N VAL A 173 -7.63 -1.14 -8.62
CA VAL A 173 -7.81 0.20 -9.20
C VAL A 173 -6.57 1.08 -8.96
N SER A 174 -5.96 1.01 -7.79
CA SER A 174 -4.70 1.70 -7.47
C SER A 174 -3.59 1.30 -8.44
N LEU A 175 -3.37 -0.01 -8.65
CA LEU A 175 -2.34 -0.49 -9.58
C LEU A 175 -2.67 -0.08 -11.03
N GLY A 176 -3.94 -0.22 -11.45
CA GLY A 176 -4.40 0.22 -12.77
C GLY A 176 -4.16 1.71 -13.00
N SER A 177 -4.38 2.55 -11.98
CA SER A 177 -4.14 4.00 -12.05
C SER A 177 -2.66 4.34 -12.20
N ALA A 178 -1.76 3.62 -11.51
CA ALA A 178 -0.32 3.76 -11.68
C ALA A 178 0.17 3.33 -13.08
N ILE A 179 -0.36 2.21 -13.60
CA ILE A 179 -0.04 1.74 -14.95
C ILE A 179 -0.57 2.74 -15.99
N ALA A 180 -1.81 3.22 -15.85
CA ALA A 180 -2.39 4.23 -16.74
C ALA A 180 -1.58 5.52 -16.72
N THR A 181 -1.16 5.99 -15.54
CA THR A 181 -0.25 7.15 -15.40
C THR A 181 1.04 6.94 -16.21
N SER A 182 1.64 5.76 -16.09
CA SER A 182 2.89 5.41 -16.78
C SER A 182 2.68 5.36 -18.30
N VAL A 183 1.57 4.78 -18.77
CA VAL A 183 1.24 4.73 -20.21
C VAL A 183 1.03 6.14 -20.77
N LEU A 184 0.27 7.01 -20.08
CA LEU A 184 0.04 8.39 -20.50
C LEU A 184 1.31 9.25 -20.53
N LEU A 185 2.24 9.03 -19.61
CA LEU A 185 3.53 9.71 -19.67
C LEU A 185 4.40 9.15 -20.81
N SER A 186 4.41 7.82 -20.98
CA SER A 186 5.23 7.17 -22.00
C SER A 186 4.86 7.58 -23.43
N SER A 187 3.58 7.90 -23.69
CA SER A 187 3.11 8.36 -25.01
C SER A 187 3.67 9.74 -25.43
N ARG A 188 4.44 10.39 -24.55
CA ARG A 188 5.13 11.67 -24.81
C ARG A 188 6.64 11.52 -25.01
N LEU A 189 7.14 10.28 -25.11
CA LEU A 189 8.55 9.98 -25.40
C LEU A 189 8.79 9.88 -26.91
N ASP A 190 10.00 10.24 -27.34
CA ASP A 190 10.30 10.47 -28.76
C ASP A 190 10.67 9.19 -29.52
N SER A 191 11.09 8.13 -28.82
CA SER A 191 11.41 6.84 -29.43
C SER A 191 10.70 5.66 -28.77
N PRO A 192 10.37 4.59 -29.53
CA PRO A 192 9.78 3.38 -28.97
C PRO A 192 10.70 2.71 -27.94
N ASP A 193 12.02 2.85 -28.06
CA ASP A 193 12.98 2.29 -27.09
C ASP A 193 12.91 2.99 -25.73
N GLN A 194 12.69 4.32 -25.73
CA GLN A 194 12.43 5.09 -24.52
C GLN A 194 11.12 4.64 -23.87
N VAL A 195 10.07 4.43 -24.67
CA VAL A 195 8.77 3.93 -24.19
C VAL A 195 8.91 2.56 -23.53
N PHE A 196 9.57 1.61 -24.21
CA PHE A 196 9.82 0.28 -23.68
C PHE A 196 10.58 0.33 -22.34
N SER A 197 11.69 1.08 -22.31
CA SER A 197 12.56 1.17 -21.14
C SER A 197 11.87 1.85 -19.95
N PHE A 198 11.07 2.88 -20.22
CA PHE A 198 10.29 3.58 -19.20
C PHE A 198 9.15 2.73 -18.64
N LEU A 199 8.36 2.08 -19.51
CA LEU A 199 7.24 1.25 -19.07
C LEU A 199 7.70 -0.01 -18.32
N SER A 200 8.79 -0.64 -18.76
CA SER A 200 9.40 -1.76 -18.04
C SER A 200 9.90 -1.34 -16.66
N PHE A 201 10.52 -0.15 -16.55
CA PHE A 201 10.93 0.42 -15.26
C PHE A 201 9.74 0.72 -14.34
N ALA A 202 8.71 1.39 -14.86
CA ALA A 202 7.52 1.72 -14.08
C ALA A 202 6.82 0.45 -13.57
N LEU A 203 6.67 -0.57 -14.43
CA LEU A 203 6.08 -1.85 -14.03
C LEU A 203 6.96 -2.59 -13.02
N ALA A 204 8.28 -2.58 -13.18
CA ALA A 204 9.18 -3.18 -12.20
C ALA A 204 9.01 -2.51 -10.83
N LEU A 205 8.91 -1.18 -10.77
CA LEU A 205 8.67 -0.50 -9.50
C LEU A 205 7.28 -0.75 -8.93
N PHE A 206 6.19 -0.64 -9.69
CA PHE A 206 4.85 -0.79 -9.13
C PHE A 206 4.48 -2.23 -8.80
N VAL A 207 4.87 -3.20 -9.65
CA VAL A 207 4.50 -4.62 -9.49
C VAL A 207 5.42 -5.33 -8.51
N LEU A 208 6.72 -5.03 -8.53
CA LEU A 208 7.73 -5.78 -7.76
C LEU A 208 7.97 -5.21 -6.36
N SER A 209 7.69 -3.93 -6.16
CA SER A 209 7.74 -3.23 -4.87
C SER A 209 7.14 -4.00 -3.68
N PRO A 210 5.90 -4.54 -3.73
CA PRO A 210 5.34 -5.29 -2.60
C PRO A 210 6.17 -6.51 -2.22
N PHE A 211 6.72 -7.23 -3.21
CA PHE A 211 7.54 -8.42 -2.99
C PHE A 211 8.88 -8.05 -2.34
N PHE A 212 9.55 -7.02 -2.88
CA PHE A 212 10.80 -6.50 -2.35
C PHE A 212 10.64 -6.10 -0.87
N ARG A 213 9.59 -5.34 -0.56
CA ARG A 213 9.30 -4.87 0.81
C ARG A 213 9.01 -6.01 1.77
N LYS A 214 8.16 -6.96 1.36
CA LYS A 214 7.80 -8.13 2.17
C LYS A 214 9.06 -8.94 2.51
N HIS A 215 9.93 -9.16 1.54
CA HIS A 215 11.18 -9.89 1.77
C HIS A 215 12.13 -9.12 2.70
N LEU A 216 12.36 -7.83 2.45
CA LEU A 216 13.25 -7.01 3.27
C LEU A 216 12.78 -6.90 4.73
N SER A 217 11.47 -6.82 4.94
CA SER A 217 10.86 -6.82 6.28
C SER A 217 11.03 -8.14 7.03
N ARG A 218 11.09 -9.28 6.31
CA ARG A 218 11.34 -10.61 6.89
C ARG A 218 12.80 -10.82 7.24
N LEU A 219 13.72 -10.29 6.42
CA LEU A 219 15.16 -10.41 6.68
C LEU A 219 15.58 -9.65 7.94
N SER A 220 15.25 -8.35 8.03
CA SER A 220 15.60 -7.54 9.18
C SER A 220 14.86 -6.21 9.21
N ARG A 221 14.48 -5.76 10.41
CA ARG A 221 13.94 -4.41 10.63
C ARG A 221 14.93 -3.32 10.17
N LYS A 222 16.24 -3.52 10.40
CA LYS A 222 17.27 -2.56 9.98
C LYS A 222 17.35 -2.46 8.46
N ALA A 223 17.32 -3.60 7.77
CA ALA A 223 17.36 -3.65 6.31
C ALA A 223 16.16 -2.92 5.70
N HIS A 224 14.96 -3.09 6.26
CA HIS A 224 13.77 -2.38 5.80
C HIS A 224 13.91 -0.85 5.91
N VAL A 225 14.44 -0.33 7.03
CA VAL A 225 14.69 1.11 7.21
C VAL A 225 15.74 1.63 6.24
N ILE A 226 16.85 0.89 6.08
CA ILE A 226 17.91 1.25 5.12
C ILE A 226 17.34 1.31 3.70
N GLY A 227 16.51 0.34 3.31
CA GLY A 227 15.85 0.32 2.02
C GLY A 227 14.92 1.52 1.80
N THR A 228 14.11 1.88 2.81
CA THR A 228 13.27 3.09 2.73
C THR A 228 14.10 4.36 2.61
N LEU A 229 15.18 4.49 3.39
CA LEU A 229 16.04 5.66 3.37
C LEU A 229 16.79 5.78 2.04
N ALA A 230 17.26 4.66 1.50
CA ALA A 230 17.90 4.61 0.18
C ALA A 230 16.91 5.03 -0.92
N LEU A 231 15.69 4.48 -0.91
CA LEU A 231 14.65 4.85 -1.87
C LEU A 231 14.29 6.35 -1.74
N PHE A 232 14.15 6.87 -0.52
CA PHE A 232 13.94 8.29 -0.29
C PHE A 232 15.09 9.14 -0.84
N GLY A 233 16.35 8.78 -0.56
CA GLY A 233 17.51 9.51 -1.05
C GLY A 233 17.61 9.53 -2.57
N ILE A 234 17.35 8.39 -3.22
CA ILE A 234 17.31 8.27 -4.69
C ILE A 234 16.20 9.16 -5.26
N THR A 235 14.98 9.05 -4.75
CA THR A 235 13.86 9.87 -5.21
C THR A 235 14.10 11.36 -4.95
N PHE A 236 14.59 11.74 -3.77
CA PHE A 236 14.88 13.12 -3.41
C PHE A 236 15.92 13.73 -4.35
N ARG A 237 17.00 13.00 -4.67
CA ARG A 237 17.99 13.43 -5.67
C ARG A 237 17.38 13.57 -7.05
N ALA A 238 16.59 12.60 -7.50
CA ALA A 238 15.93 12.65 -8.81
C ALA A 238 14.98 13.85 -8.92
N VAL A 239 14.16 14.11 -7.89
CA VAL A 239 13.27 15.29 -7.84
C VAL A 239 14.09 16.59 -7.81
N GLY A 240 15.17 16.64 -7.01
CA GLY A 240 16.00 17.83 -6.87
C GLY A 240 16.73 18.23 -8.14
N GLN A 241 17.09 17.25 -8.98
CA GLN A 241 17.63 17.54 -10.31
C GLN A 241 16.57 18.20 -11.22
N VAL A 242 15.28 17.88 -11.08
CA VAL A 242 14.19 18.56 -11.82
C VAL A 242 14.03 20.00 -11.33
N SER A 243 13.88 20.20 -10.03
CA SER A 243 13.82 21.52 -9.40
C SER A 243 14.04 21.44 -7.89
N ALA A 244 14.80 22.40 -7.36
CA ALA A 244 15.03 22.52 -5.92
C ALA A 244 13.71 22.72 -5.14
N SER A 245 12.80 23.55 -5.66
CA SER A 245 11.51 23.82 -5.02
C SER A 245 10.66 22.56 -4.91
N PHE A 246 10.65 21.70 -5.94
CA PHE A 246 9.94 20.42 -5.89
C PHE A 246 10.57 19.45 -4.90
N ALA A 247 11.90 19.43 -4.77
CA ALA A 247 12.58 18.58 -3.79
C ALA A 247 12.26 19.01 -2.35
N VAL A 248 12.25 20.31 -2.07
CA VAL A 248 11.85 20.82 -0.75
C VAL A 248 10.40 20.45 -0.44
N ALA A 249 9.48 20.65 -1.39
CA ALA A 249 8.08 20.26 -1.21
C ALA A 249 7.91 18.75 -1.00
N PHE A 250 8.63 17.92 -1.76
CA PHE A 250 8.64 16.46 -1.59
C PHE A 250 9.20 16.04 -0.23
N GLY A 251 10.33 16.63 0.20
CA GLY A 251 10.90 16.37 1.53
C GLY A 251 9.95 16.75 2.65
N ALA A 252 9.27 17.90 2.53
CA ALA A 252 8.25 18.33 3.46
C ALA A 252 7.06 17.36 3.51
N LEU A 253 6.59 16.86 2.36
CA LEU A 253 5.53 15.85 2.28
C LEU A 253 5.93 14.54 3.00
N ILE A 254 7.17 14.07 2.80
CA ILE A 254 7.68 12.87 3.46
C ILE A 254 7.79 13.08 4.98
N ALA A 255 8.31 14.23 5.42
CA ALA A 255 8.38 14.55 6.86
C ALA A 255 6.99 14.66 7.49
N PHE A 256 6.05 15.30 6.78
CA PHE A 256 4.66 15.44 7.21
C PHE A 256 4.00 14.07 7.38
N THR A 257 4.07 13.20 6.36
CA THR A 257 3.46 11.87 6.40
C THR A 257 4.17 10.91 7.37
N SER A 258 5.48 11.04 7.56
CA SER A 258 6.26 10.16 8.44
C SER A 258 6.18 10.50 9.92
N PHE A 259 6.03 11.78 10.27
CA PHE A 259 6.14 12.24 11.66
C PHE A 259 4.92 13.06 12.11
N VAL A 260 4.50 14.06 11.33
CA VAL A 260 3.40 14.96 11.71
C VAL A 260 2.07 14.20 11.75
N CYS A 261 1.76 13.43 10.70
CA CYS A 261 0.54 12.62 10.66
C CYS A 261 0.46 11.60 11.80
N PRO A 262 1.51 10.78 12.07
CA PRO A 262 1.52 9.90 13.24
C PRO A 262 1.36 10.63 14.58
N TRP A 263 2.01 11.78 14.74
CA TRP A 263 1.89 12.59 15.96
C TRP A 263 0.47 13.14 16.15
N LEU A 264 -0.14 13.68 15.10
CA LEU A 264 -1.53 14.15 15.11
C LEU A 264 -2.49 13.00 15.42
N LEU A 265 -2.29 11.83 14.79
CA LEU A 265 -3.12 10.65 15.01
C LEU A 265 -3.09 10.21 16.49
N VAL A 266 -1.90 10.12 17.07
CA VAL A 266 -1.75 9.76 18.50
C VAL A 266 -2.30 10.87 19.42
N SER A 267 -2.18 12.13 19.03
CA SER A 267 -2.66 13.27 19.84
C SER A 267 -4.19 13.36 19.86
N VAL A 268 -4.85 13.15 18.72
CA VAL A 268 -6.32 13.07 18.65
C VAL A 268 -6.84 11.86 19.43
N GLU A 269 -6.12 10.74 19.40
CA GLU A 269 -6.50 9.53 20.15
C GLU A 269 -6.55 9.77 21.66
N LYS A 270 -5.76 10.69 22.22
CA LYS A 270 -5.83 11.07 23.64
C LYS A 270 -7.20 11.61 24.06
N HIS A 271 -7.98 12.14 23.11
CA HIS A 271 -9.30 12.72 23.34
C HIS A 271 -10.43 11.71 23.11
N LYS A 272 -10.13 10.46 22.74
CA LYS A 272 -11.15 9.42 22.60
C LYS A 272 -11.62 8.97 23.97
N VAL A 273 -12.92 9.11 24.19
CA VAL A 273 -13.64 8.54 25.34
C VAL A 273 -14.46 7.37 24.81
N GLN A 274 -14.26 6.18 25.38
CA GLN A 274 -15.12 5.03 25.14
C GLN A 274 -15.99 4.84 26.38
N ILE A 275 -17.30 4.73 26.20
CA ILE A 275 -18.23 4.45 27.29
C ILE A 275 -18.72 3.02 27.06
N SER A 276 -18.34 2.13 27.96
CA SER A 276 -18.83 0.77 28.00
C SER A 276 -19.86 0.62 29.11
N GLY A 277 -20.91 -0.14 28.85
CA GLY A 277 -21.97 -0.33 29.83
C GLY A 277 -22.70 -1.64 29.63
N PRO A 278 -23.76 -1.90 30.41
CA PRO A 278 -24.46 -3.18 30.41
C PRO A 278 -25.39 -3.39 29.19
N TRP A 279 -25.31 -2.54 28.17
CA TRP A 279 -25.99 -2.70 26.90
C TRP A 279 -25.12 -3.48 25.92
N ASP A 280 -25.73 -4.16 24.95
CA ASP A 280 -24.99 -4.89 23.92
C ASP A 280 -24.21 -3.90 23.04
N GLU A 281 -22.88 -3.86 23.20
CA GLU A 281 -22.00 -3.18 22.25
C GLU A 281 -21.93 -4.01 20.97
N ALA A 282 -22.04 -3.35 19.81
CA ALA A 282 -21.88 -4.01 18.54
C ALA A 282 -20.42 -4.50 18.39
N GLU A 283 -20.20 -5.79 18.61
CA GLU A 283 -18.92 -6.43 18.34
C GLU A 283 -18.75 -6.55 16.82
N LEU A 284 -17.76 -5.82 16.27
CA LEU A 284 -17.35 -6.03 14.90
C LEU A 284 -16.57 -7.35 14.83
N GLU A 285 -17.05 -8.31 14.06
CA GLU A 285 -16.29 -9.53 13.75
C GLU A 285 -14.98 -9.14 13.08
N THR A 286 -13.90 -9.12 13.87
CA THR A 286 -12.54 -8.98 13.38
C THR A 286 -11.93 -10.38 13.32
N PRO A 287 -11.01 -10.67 12.40
CA PRO A 287 -10.40 -12.00 12.29
C PRO A 287 -9.67 -12.49 13.56
N GLU A 288 -9.43 -11.61 14.55
CA GLU A 288 -8.97 -12.01 15.89
C GLU A 288 -10.10 -12.53 16.80
N SER A 289 -11.34 -12.04 16.68
CA SER A 289 -12.46 -12.48 17.55
C SER A 289 -12.94 -13.89 17.22
N SER A 290 -12.87 -14.30 15.95
CA SER A 290 -13.15 -15.67 15.50
C SER A 290 -12.12 -16.68 16.01
N ALA A 291 -10.88 -16.27 16.30
CA ALA A 291 -9.87 -17.14 16.89
C ALA A 291 -10.03 -17.32 18.42
N VAL A 292 -10.61 -16.32 19.10
CA VAL A 292 -10.90 -16.38 20.55
C VAL A 292 -12.18 -17.18 20.82
N ALA A 293 -13.22 -17.03 19.99
CA ALA A 293 -14.47 -17.77 20.12
C ALA A 293 -14.31 -19.30 19.99
N VAL A 294 -13.26 -19.78 19.32
CA VAL A 294 -12.94 -21.21 19.19
C VAL A 294 -12.19 -21.76 20.40
N ARG A 295 -11.57 -20.90 21.23
CA ARG A 295 -10.69 -21.31 22.34
C ARG A 295 -11.36 -21.31 23.72
N SER A 296 -12.54 -20.72 23.86
CA SER A 296 -13.31 -20.79 25.12
C SER A 296 -14.16 -22.07 25.15
N PRO A 297 -13.82 -23.09 25.97
CA PRO A 297 -14.74 -24.21 26.19
C PRO A 297 -16.01 -23.68 26.87
N PRO A 298 -17.18 -24.32 26.64
CA PRO A 298 -18.42 -23.90 27.27
C PRO A 298 -18.28 -24.00 28.80
N PRO A 299 -18.73 -22.99 29.56
CA PRO A 299 -18.81 -23.12 31.01
C PRO A 299 -19.82 -24.22 31.35
N HIS A 300 -19.42 -25.10 32.28
CA HIS A 300 -20.30 -26.10 32.90
C HIS A 300 -21.39 -25.45 33.74
#